data_AF-A0A848THB7-F1
#
_entry.id   AF-A0A848THB7-F1
#
_cell.length_a   1.000
_cell.length_b   1.000
_cell.length_c   1.000
_cell.angle_alpha   90.00
_cell.angle_beta   90.00
_cell.angle_gamma   90.00
#
_symmetry.space_group_name_H-M   'P 1'
#
loop_
_entity.id
_entity.type
_entity.pdbx_description
1 polymer ?
#
loop_
_entity_poly.entity_id
_entity_poly.type
_entity_poly.pdbx_seq_one_letter_code
_entity_poly.pdbx_strand_id
1 'polypeptide(L)' 'MTEQTVNFHPVLPLRDIVVFPHMIVPLFVGREKSVRALEQVMQDDAQILLSSQIDPGID' A
#
# COMPACT_ATOMS: atom_id res chain seq x y z
N MET A 1 6.51 3.19 -30.68
CA MET A 1 6.46 2.10 -29.70
C MET A 1 6.60 2.74 -28.34
N THR A 2 5.54 2.81 -27.55
CA THR A 2 5.60 3.39 -26.20
C THR A 2 6.37 2.40 -25.32
N GLU A 3 7.56 2.77 -24.87
CA GLU A 3 8.25 2.04 -23.81
C GLU A 3 7.36 2.10 -22.56
N GLN A 4 6.78 0.95 -22.19
CA GLN A 4 6.04 0.85 -20.94
C GLN A 4 7.07 0.77 -19.82
N THR A 5 7.28 1.89 -19.13
CA THR A 5 8.14 1.94 -17.94
C THR A 5 7.45 1.15 -16.84
N VAL A 6 8.06 0.04 -16.42
CA VAL A 6 7.54 -0.77 -15.31
C VAL A 6 7.91 -0.07 -14.00
N ASN A 7 6.96 0.66 -13.42
CA ASN A 7 7.15 1.31 -12.12
C ASN A 7 6.77 0.35 -10.99
N PHE A 8 7.75 -0.01 -10.16
CA PHE A 8 7.55 -0.81 -8.96
C PHE A 8 7.15 0.11 -7.79
N HIS A 9 5.99 -0.18 -7.19
CA HIS A 9 5.51 0.54 -6.02
C HIS A 9 5.39 -0.42 -4.83
N PRO A 10 5.82 -0.03 -3.62
CA PRO A 10 5.53 -0.79 -2.41
C PRO A 10 4.02 -0.98 -2.24
N VAL A 11 3.63 -2.13 -1.71
CA VAL A 11 2.21 -2.50 -1.55
C VAL A 11 1.87 -2.58 -0.06
N LEU A 12 0.81 -1.88 0.34
CA LEU A 12 0.22 -1.99 1.66
C LEU A 12 -1.11 -2.73 1.57
N PRO A 13 -1.18 -3.99 2.06
CA PRO A 13 -2.44 -4.71 2.12
C PRO A 13 -3.35 -4.09 3.19
N LEU A 14 -4.62 -3.90 2.84
CA LEU A 14 -5.67 -3.43 3.73
C LEU A 14 -6.58 -4.61 4.10
N ARG A 15 -6.83 -4.78 5.39
CA ARG A 15 -7.79 -5.74 5.92
C ARG A 15 -9.05 -4.97 6.34
N ASP A 16 -10.22 -5.52 6.02
CA ASP A 16 -11.55 -5.01 6.43
C ASP A 16 -11.98 -3.66 5.84
N ILE A 17 -11.17 -3.02 4.98
CA ILE A 17 -11.50 -1.72 4.39
C ILE A 17 -11.09 -1.59 2.92
N VAL A 18 -11.92 -0.85 2.18
CA VAL A 18 -11.61 -0.33 0.84
C VAL A 18 -11.59 1.19 0.93
N VAL A 19 -10.52 1.81 0.44
CA VAL A 19 -10.35 3.27 0.45
C VAL A 19 -10.46 3.81 -0.96
N PHE A 20 -11.10 4.97 -1.09
CA PHE A 20 -11.26 5.69 -2.35
C PHE A 20 -10.48 7.00 -2.32
N PRO A 21 -10.17 7.59 -3.49
CA PRO A 21 -9.54 8.90 -3.57
C PRO A 21 -10.26 9.95 -2.71
N HIS A 22 -9.50 10.88 -2.14
CA HIS A 22 -9.95 11.95 -1.24
C HIS A 22 -10.43 11.51 0.16
N MET A 23 -10.38 10.23 0.50
CA MET A 23 -10.63 9.77 1.87
C MET A 23 -9.41 9.99 2.76
N ILE A 24 -9.64 10.46 3.99
CA ILE A 24 -8.62 10.50 5.06
C ILE A 24 -9.04 9.46 6.10
N VAL A 25 -8.29 8.36 6.19
CA VAL A 25 -8.57 7.27 7.13
C VAL A 25 -7.29 6.89 7.88
N PRO A 26 -7.34 6.72 9.21
CA PRO A 26 -6.22 6.14 9.94
C PRO A 26 -6.12 4.64 9.62
N LEU A 27 -4.91 4.15 9.37
CA LEU A 27 -4.63 2.74 9.11
C LEU A 27 -3.75 2.17 10.23
N PHE A 28 -4.07 0.96 10.69
CA PHE A 28 -3.24 0.22 11.63
C PHE A 28 -2.32 -0.73 10.85
N VAL A 29 -1.01 -0.51 10.95
CA VAL A 29 0.00 -1.33 10.28
C VAL A 29 0.80 -2.08 11.35
N GLY A 30 0.67 -3.42 11.38
CA GLY A 30 1.31 -4.25 12.41
C GLY A 30 2.41 -5.19 11.90
N ARG A 31 2.41 -5.55 10.61
CA ARG A 31 3.42 -6.47 10.05
C ARG A 31 4.71 -5.72 9.77
N GLU A 32 5.85 -6.23 10.27
CA GLU A 32 7.16 -5.56 10.10
C GLU A 32 7.48 -5.18 8.65
N LYS A 33 7.15 -6.06 7.69
CA LYS A 33 7.36 -5.80 6.27
C LYS A 33 6.56 -4.60 5.76
N SER A 34 5.32 -4.45 6.23
CA SER A 34 4.44 -3.35 5.86
C SER A 34 4.88 -2.03 6.50
N VAL A 35 5.38 -2.08 7.74
CA VAL A 35 5.94 -0.90 8.41
C VAL A 35 7.16 -0.38 7.65
N ARG A 36 8.11 -1.26 7.31
CA ARG A 36 9.31 -0.88 6.53
C ARG A 36 8.97 -0.32 5.15
N ALA A 37 8.00 -0.94 4.46
CA ALA A 37 7.53 -0.43 3.17
C ALA A 37 6.96 0.98 3.29
N LEU A 38 6.19 1.26 4.35
CA LEU A 38 5.64 2.58 4.60
C LEU A 38 6.74 3.61 4.92
N GLU A 39 7.70 3.25 5.78
CA GLU A 39 8.84 4.11 6.12
C GLU A 39 9.65 4.50 4.88
N GLN A 40 9.94 3.55 3.98
CA GLN A 40 10.66 3.81 2.74
C GLN A 40 9.88 4.77 1.81
N VAL A 41 8.59 4.54 1.63
CA VAL A 41 7.72 5.41 0.81
C VAL A 41 7.69 6.83 1.36
N MET A 42 7.59 6.99 2.68
CA MET A 42 7.56 8.29 3.34
C MET A 42 8.90 9.04 3.23
N GLN A 43 10.02 8.33 3.23
CA GLN A 43 11.34 8.93 3.06
C GLN A 43 11.57 9.44 1.63
N ASP A 44 11.13 8.68 0.63
CA ASP A 44 11.37 8.97 -0.79
C ASP A 44 10.26 9.83 -1.44
N ASP A 45 9.27 10.30 -0.66
CA ASP A 45 8.03 10.95 -1.14
C ASP A 45 7.40 10.18 -2.32
N ALA A 46 7.43 8.84 -2.21
CA ALA A 46 7.04 7.94 -3.27
C ALA A 46 5.56 7.59 -3.20
N GLN A 47 5.05 6.98 -4.28
CA GLN A 47 3.69 6.44 -4.29
C GLN A 47 3.66 5.03 -3.68
N ILE A 48 2.58 4.73 -2.97
CA ILE A 48 2.28 3.40 -2.43
C ILE A 48 1.00 2.86 -3.05
N LEU A 49 0.97 1.55 -3.31
CA LEU A 49 -0.23 0.88 -3.78
C LEU A 49 -0.98 0.29 -2.59
N LEU A 50 -2.25 0.65 -2.45
CA LEU A 50 -3.14 0.04 -1.46
C LEU A 50 -3.89 -1.12 -2.10
N SER A 51 -3.83 -2.30 -1.49
CA SER A 51 -4.50 -3.50 -2.00
C SER A 51 -5.43 -4.05 -0.93
N SER A 52 -6.74 -4.03 -1.18
CA SER A 52 -7.71 -4.64 -0.26
C SER A 52 -7.68 -6.16 -0.40
N GLN A 53 -7.62 -6.85 0.73
CA GLN A 53 -7.67 -8.31 0.77
C GLN A 53 -9.11 -8.80 0.58
N ILE A 54 -9.27 -9.84 -0.25
CA ILE A 54 -10.57 -10.50 -0.43
C ILE A 54 -10.91 -11.34 0.81
N ASP A 55 -9.92 -12.07 1.32
CA ASP A 55 -10.05 -12.87 2.55
C ASP A 55 -9.17 -12.23 3.65
N PRO A 56 -9.78 -11.70 4.73
CA PRO A 56 -9.04 -11.10 5.84
C PRO A 56 -8.26 -12.11 6.69
N GLY A 57 -8.56 -13.41 6.58
CA GLY A 57 -7.88 -14.48 7.33
C GLY A 57 -6.52 -14.89 6.76
N ILE A 58 -6.14 -14.38 5.59
CA ILE A 58 -4.89 -14.73 4.93
C ILE A 58 -3.78 -13.73 5.34
N ASP A 59 -2.78 -14.24 6.06
CA ASP A 59 -1.61 -13.48 6.49
C ASP A 59 -0.53 -13.34 5.40
#